data_AF-A0A1V6QEX6-F1
#
_entry.id   AF-A0A1V6QEX6-F1
#
_cell.length_a   1.000
_cell.length_b   1.000
_cell.length_c   1.000
_cell.angle_alpha   90.00
_cell.angle_beta   90.00
_cell.angle_gamma   90.00
#
_symmetry.space_group_name_H-M   'P 1'
#
loop_
_entity.id
_entity.type
_entity.pdbx_description
1 polymer ?
#
loop_
_entity_poly.entity_id
_entity_poly.type
_entity_poly.pdbx_seq_one_letter_code
_entity_poly.pdbx_strand_id
1 'polypeptide(L)'
;MASFDTEVEGDLEKSTLGSTDQCNVSYVCPSFHSGFSIETALRAYNLTAGLNAAAGSEDAYLQCLASARGMTCAAGKILSA
;
A
#
# COMPACT_ATOMS: atom_id res chain seq x y z
N MET A 1 15.71 10.78 -1.11
CA MET A 1 15.71 9.35 -1.53
C MET A 1 15.64 8.49 -0.27
N ALA A 2 14.58 7.69 -0.10
CA ALA A 2 14.40 6.83 1.08
C ALA A 2 15.42 5.66 1.13
N SER A 3 16.04 5.41 2.29
CA SER A 3 16.96 4.27 2.58
C SER A 3 16.19 3.07 3.17
N PHE A 4 16.86 1.94 3.39
CA PHE A 4 16.29 0.78 4.10
C PHE A 4 15.73 1.12 5.49
N ASP A 5 16.26 2.18 6.11
CA ASP A 5 15.86 2.65 7.45
C ASP A 5 14.70 3.64 7.40
N THR A 6 14.06 3.83 6.24
CA THR A 6 12.90 4.72 6.14
C THR A 6 11.74 4.09 6.89
N GLU A 7 11.36 4.70 8.01
CA GLU A 7 10.16 4.34 8.73
C GLU A 7 8.93 4.65 7.88
N VAL A 8 8.09 3.62 7.68
CA VAL A 8 6.77 3.75 7.06
C VAL A 8 5.77 3.62 8.19
N GLU A 9 5.01 4.69 8.44
CA GLU A 9 3.96 4.69 9.45
C GLU A 9 2.84 3.74 9.02
N GLY A 10 2.53 2.75 9.87
CA GLY A 10 1.45 1.80 9.65
C GLY A 10 0.29 2.08 10.58
N ASP A 11 -0.91 2.27 10.03
CA ASP A 11 -2.15 2.33 10.80
C ASP A 11 -2.77 0.92 10.87
N LEU A 12 -2.65 0.27 12.03
CA LEU A 12 -3.17 -1.09 12.26
C LEU A 12 -4.63 -1.10 12.75
N GLU A 13 -5.20 0.06 13.09
CA GLU A 13 -6.55 0.15 13.65
C GLU A 13 -7.61 0.47 12.58
N LYS A 14 -7.20 1.04 11.44
CA LYS A 14 -8.11 1.29 10.32
C LYS A 14 -8.22 0.10 9.38
N SER A 15 -9.41 -0.52 9.37
CA SER A 15 -9.81 -1.45 8.30
C SER A 15 -10.41 -0.67 7.13
N THR A 16 -9.98 -1.02 5.90
CA THR A 16 -10.62 -0.53 4.68
C THR A 16 -11.67 -1.52 4.21
N LEU A 17 -12.85 -1.01 3.83
CA LEU A 17 -13.90 -1.83 3.22
C LEU A 17 -13.62 -1.95 1.72
N GLY A 18 -13.49 -3.18 1.24
CA GLY A 18 -13.28 -3.46 -0.18
C GLY A 18 -13.13 -4.96 -0.42
N SER A 19 -13.61 -5.45 -1.56
CA SER A 19 -13.35 -6.82 -1.98
C SER A 19 -12.05 -6.88 -2.78
N THR A 20 -11.29 -7.94 -2.56
CA THR A 20 -10.01 -8.22 -3.23
C THR A 20 -9.90 -9.73 -3.42
N ASP A 21 -9.41 -10.16 -4.57
CA ASP A 21 -9.11 -11.56 -4.85
C ASP A 21 -7.88 -12.07 -4.08
N GLN A 22 -7.10 -11.17 -3.46
CA GLN A 22 -6.00 -11.57 -2.58
C GLN A 22 -6.48 -12.37 -1.35
N CYS A 23 -7.75 -12.22 -0.98
CA CYS A 23 -8.34 -13.06 0.07
C CYS A 23 -8.26 -14.55 -0.29
N ASN A 24 -8.34 -14.92 -1.59
CA ASN A 24 -8.21 -16.31 -2.03
C ASN A 24 -6.84 -16.90 -1.65
N VAL A 25 -5.79 -16.09 -1.66
CA VAL A 25 -4.44 -16.51 -1.25
C VAL A 25 -4.36 -16.61 0.27
N SER A 26 -4.85 -15.60 1.00
CA SER A 26 -4.82 -15.60 2.46
C SER A 26 -5.69 -16.67 3.11
N TYR A 27 -6.65 -17.24 2.39
CA TYR A 27 -7.39 -18.43 2.83
C TYR A 27 -6.56 -19.71 2.82
N VAL A 28 -5.55 -19.80 1.95
CA VAL A 28 -4.77 -21.03 1.72
C VAL A 28 -3.49 -21.04 2.55
N CYS A 29 -2.87 -19.87 2.77
CA CYS A 29 -1.61 -19.79 3.51
C CYS A 29 -1.48 -18.49 4.31
N PRO A 30 -0.60 -18.47 5.34
CA PRO A 30 -0.20 -17.24 6.00
C PRO A 30 0.23 -16.20 4.95
N SER A 31 -0.43 -15.04 4.98
CA SER A 31 -0.29 -14.01 3.96
C SER A 31 -0.19 -12.64 4.60
N PHE A 32 0.49 -11.73 3.91
CA PHE A 32 0.58 -10.32 4.27
C PHE A 32 -0.05 -9.48 3.16
N HIS A 33 -1.03 -8.65 3.51
CA HIS A 33 -1.72 -7.75 2.58
C HIS A 33 -1.77 -6.35 3.19
N SER A 34 -0.74 -5.55 2.97
CA SER A 34 -0.72 -4.15 3.39
C SER A 34 -1.48 -3.27 2.40
N GLY A 35 -2.03 -2.17 2.93
CA GLY A 35 -2.57 -1.08 2.12
C GLY A 35 -1.56 0.06 2.02
N PHE A 36 -1.68 0.86 0.96
CA PHE A 36 -1.15 2.22 0.92
C PHE A 36 -2.24 3.13 0.35
N SER A 37 -2.17 4.41 0.69
CA SER A 37 -3.18 5.40 0.29
C SER A 37 -2.55 6.45 -0.61
N ILE A 38 -3.34 6.99 -1.53
CA ILE A 38 -3.03 8.19 -2.29
C ILE A 38 -3.90 9.30 -1.73
N GLU A 39 -3.31 10.46 -1.45
CA GLU A 39 -4.07 11.63 -1.01
C GLU A 39 -4.94 12.15 -2.15
N THR A 40 -6.21 12.40 -1.85
CA THR A 40 -7.22 12.77 -2.85
C THR A 40 -8.12 13.90 -2.36
N ALA A 41 -8.77 14.58 -3.30
CA ALA A 41 -9.82 15.54 -2.97
C ALA A 41 -11.04 14.85 -2.33
N LEU A 42 -11.88 15.61 -1.62
CA LEU A 42 -13.08 15.08 -1.00
C LEU A 42 -13.96 14.35 -2.04
N ARG A 43 -14.39 13.12 -1.71
CA ARG A 43 -15.20 12.21 -2.56
C ARG A 43 -14.48 11.65 -3.80
N ALA A 44 -13.16 11.79 -3.91
CA ALA A 44 -12.37 11.10 -4.94
C ALA A 44 -11.80 9.79 -4.39
N TYR A 45 -12.57 8.71 -4.47
CA TYR A 45 -12.21 7.38 -3.96
C TYR A 45 -12.00 6.37 -5.09
N ASN A 46 -11.78 5.10 -4.74
CA ASN A 46 -11.67 3.99 -5.68
C ASN A 46 -12.76 4.03 -6.75
N LEU A 47 -12.41 3.71 -8.00
CA LEU A 47 -13.33 3.68 -9.14
C LEU A 47 -13.89 5.05 -9.55
N THR A 48 -13.26 6.16 -9.13
CA THR A 48 -13.62 7.51 -9.59
C THR A 48 -12.53 8.12 -10.49
N ALA A 49 -12.93 9.01 -11.40
CA ALA A 49 -11.98 9.79 -12.20
C ALA A 49 -11.08 10.70 -11.35
N GLY A 50 -11.57 11.11 -10.17
CA GLY A 50 -10.80 11.93 -9.23
C GLY A 50 -9.58 11.19 -8.68
N LEU A 51 -9.73 9.91 -8.31
CA LEU A 51 -8.59 9.09 -7.90
C LEU A 51 -7.59 8.93 -9.06
N ASN A 52 -8.07 8.71 -10.29
CA ASN A 52 -7.18 8.58 -11.45
C ASN A 52 -6.33 9.85 -11.67
N ALA A 53 -6.92 11.04 -11.50
CA ALA A 53 -6.18 12.29 -11.58
C ALA A 53 -5.12 12.40 -10.46
N ALA A 54 -5.49 12.06 -9.22
CA ALA A 54 -4.57 12.10 -8.08
C ALA A 54 -3.43 11.06 -8.20
N ALA A 55 -3.72 9.89 -8.74
CA ALA A 55 -2.74 8.83 -8.98
C ALA A 55 -1.67 9.22 -10.02
N GLY A 56 -1.96 10.20 -10.88
CA GLY A 56 -1.00 10.77 -11.82
C GLY A 56 -0.05 11.81 -11.23
N SER A 57 -0.16 12.13 -9.93
CA SER A 57 0.68 13.12 -9.26
C SER A 57 2.07 12.59 -8.90
N GLU A 58 3.03 13.51 -8.73
CA GLU A 58 4.38 13.18 -8.25
C GLU A 58 4.35 12.59 -6.82
N ASP A 59 3.47 13.09 -5.95
CA ASP A 59 3.32 12.58 -4.60
C ASP A 59 2.84 11.13 -4.58
N ALA A 60 1.85 10.79 -5.42
CA ALA A 60 1.39 9.42 -5.57
C ALA A 60 2.51 8.49 -6.09
N TYR A 61 3.36 8.98 -7.00
CA TYR A 61 4.53 8.25 -7.47
C TYR A 61 5.55 8.00 -6.35
N LEU A 62 5.87 9.02 -5.55
CA LEU A 62 6.79 8.90 -4.41
C LEU A 62 6.26 7.95 -3.34
N GLN A 63 4.95 8.00 -3.05
CA GLN A 63 4.29 7.07 -2.13
C GLN A 63 4.32 5.63 -2.66
N CYS A 64 4.09 5.43 -3.96
CA CYS A 64 4.22 4.12 -4.60
C CYS A 64 5.64 3.55 -4.45
N LEU A 65 6.68 4.38 -4.67
CA LEU A 65 8.07 3.98 -4.47
C LEU A 65 8.37 3.61 -3.02
N ALA A 66 7.85 4.37 -2.05
CA ALA A 66 8.01 4.07 -0.63
C ALA A 66 7.34 2.74 -0.26
N SER A 67 6.12 2.50 -0.75
CA SER A 67 5.39 1.24 -0.56
C SER A 67 6.16 0.04 -1.14
N ALA A 68 6.66 0.15 -2.37
CA ALA A 68 7.45 -0.92 -3.00
C ALA A 68 8.74 -1.25 -2.22
N ARG A 69 9.40 -0.23 -1.67
CA ARG A 69 10.56 -0.42 -0.79
C ARG A 69 10.18 -1.11 0.51
N GLY A 70 9.09 -0.68 1.14
CA GLY A 70 8.56 -1.32 2.35
C GLY A 70 8.27 -2.81 2.14
N MET A 71 7.63 -3.16 1.02
CA MET A 71 7.37 -4.56 0.63
C MET A 71 8.66 -5.35 0.43
N THR A 72 9.69 -4.74 -0.17
CA THR A 72 11.00 -5.38 -0.34
C THR A 72 11.67 -5.65 1.00
N CYS A 73 11.63 -4.69 1.92
CA CYS A 73 12.16 -4.85 3.28
C CYS A 73 11.41 -5.95 4.05
N ALA A 74 10.08 -5.99 3.95
CA ALA A 74 9.25 -7.00 4.60
C ALA A 74 9.57 -8.40 4.09
N ALA A 75 9.61 -8.58 2.76
CA ALA A 75 9.99 -9.84 2.15
C ALA A 75 11.41 -10.27 2.56
N GLY A 76 12.37 -9.33 2.55
CA GLY A 76 13.74 -9.59 3.01
C GLY A 76 13.78 -10.14 4.43
N LYS A 77 13.09 -9.49 5.37
CA LYS A 77 13.03 -9.95 6.78
C LYS A 77 12.35 -11.31 6.94
N ILE A 78 11.32 -11.60 6.14
CA ILE A 78 10.61 -12.89 6.18
C ILE A 78 11.48 -14.02 5.63
N LEU A 79 12.22 -13.75 4.54
CA LEU A 79 12.99 -14.77 3.82
C LEU A 79 14.41 -14.98 4.37
N SER A 80 14.97 -13.98 5.05
CA SER A 80 16.32 -14.08 5.65
C SER A 80 16.30 -14.61 7.09
N ALA A 81 15.14 -15.02 7.59
CA ALA A 81 14.95 -15.59 8.92
C ALA A 81 15.46 -17.04 8.99
#